data_AF-L7SSR8-F1
#
_entry.id   AF-L7SSR8-F1
#
_cell.length_a   1.000
_cell.length_b   1.000
_cell.length_c   1.000
_cell.angle_alpha   90.00
_cell.angle_beta   90.00
_cell.angle_gamma   90.00
#
_symmetry.space_group_name_H-M   'P 1'
#
loop_
_entity.id
_entity.type
_entity.pdbx_description
1 polymer ?
#
loop_
_entity_poly.entity_id
_entity_poly.type
_entity_poly.pdbx_seq_one_letter_code
_entity_poly.pdbx_strand_id
1 'polypeptide(L)' 'VHVQRVVDGDTFIANQNGKEIKVRLIGVDTPETVKPNTPVQPFGKEASNYSKKTLTNQDVYLEYDKEKQDRYGRT' A
#
# COMPACT_ATOMS: atom_id res chain seq x y z
N VAL A 1 13.22 0.03 0.36
CA VAL A 1 12.55 -0.02 -0.97
C VAL A 1 12.15 1.39 -1.34
N HIS A 2 12.15 1.72 -2.62
CA HIS A 2 11.77 3.06 -3.08
C HIS A 2 10.30 3.07 -3.50
N VAL A 3 9.45 3.86 -2.84
CA VAL A 3 8.01 3.89 -3.13
C VAL A 3 7.73 4.66 -4.41
N GLN A 4 7.15 3.99 -5.39
CA GLN A 4 6.83 4.56 -6.71
C GLN A 4 5.45 5.23 -6.71
N ARG A 5 4.45 4.58 -6.10
CA ARG A 5 3.08 5.11 -6.00
C ARG A 5 2.28 4.42 -4.90
N VAL A 6 1.27 5.12 -4.39
CA VAL A 6 0.29 4.60 -3.43
C VAL A 6 -1.00 4.26 -4.18
N VAL A 7 -1.52 3.04 -3.96
CA VAL A 7 -2.74 2.51 -4.60
C VAL A 7 -3.96 2.85 -3.75
N ASP A 8 -3.92 2.46 -2.48
CA ASP A 8 -4.92 2.74 -1.44
C ASP A 8 -4.20 3.10 -0.13
N GLY A 9 -4.95 3.42 0.92
CA GLY A 9 -4.35 3.84 2.20
C GLY A 9 -3.41 2.80 2.82
N ASP A 10 -3.65 1.51 2.60
CA ASP A 10 -2.83 0.40 3.13
C ASP A 10 -1.92 -0.28 2.09
N THR A 11 -1.98 0.13 0.82
CA THR A 11 -1.33 -0.59 -0.29
C THR A 11 -0.53 0.36 -1.17
N PHE A 12 0.73 0.02 -1.42
CA PHE A 12 1.61 0.79 -2.31
C PHE A 12 2.46 -0.12 -3.22
N ILE A 13 3.02 0.49 -4.26
CA ILE A 13 3.95 -0.12 -5.19
C ILE A 13 5.34 0.47 -4.94
N ALA A 14 6.35 -0.38 -4.85
CA ALA A 14 7.73 0.02 -4.63
C ALA A 14 8.69 -0.70 -5.57
N ASN A 15 9.84 -0.08 -5.82
CA ASN A 15 10.98 -0.71 -6.45
C ASN A 15 11.88 -1.31 -5.36
N GLN A 16 12.15 -2.61 -5.50
CA GLN A 16 13.13 -3.34 -4.72
C GLN A 16 14.16 -3.94 -5.69
N ASN A 17 15.35 -3.35 -5.73
CA ASN A 17 16.47 -3.81 -6.56
C ASN A 17 16.11 -4.00 -8.05
N GLY A 18 15.39 -3.03 -8.62
CA GLY A 18 14.97 -3.05 -10.03
C GLY A 18 13.66 -3.82 -10.28
N LYS A 19 13.11 -4.51 -9.28
CA LYS A 19 11.84 -5.24 -9.39
C LYS A 19 10.70 -4.45 -8.76
N GLU A 20 9.58 -4.35 -9.46
CA GLU A 20 8.34 -3.83 -8.89
C GLU A 20 7.73 -4.84 -7.92
N ILE A 21 7.41 -4.39 -6.71
CA ILE A 21 6.72 -5.16 -5.69
C ILE A 21 5.47 -4.42 -5.23
N LYS A 22 4.42 -5.18 -4.91
CA LYS A 22 3.19 -4.67 -4.30
C LYS A 22 3.21 -5.00 -2.83
N VAL A 23 3.14 -3.95 -2.00
CA VAL A 23 3.21 -4.06 -0.54
C VAL A 23 1.85 -3.74 0.07
N ARG A 24 1.38 -4.57 1.01
CA ARG A 24 0.19 -4.28 1.83
C ARG A 24 0.56 -4.27 3.31
N LEU A 25 0.19 -3.20 4.00
CA LEU A 25 0.47 -3.04 5.42
C LEU A 25 -0.28 -4.09 6.26
N ILE A 26 0.46 -4.78 7.14
CA ILE A 26 -0.10 -5.75 8.08
C ILE A 26 -0.84 -4.99 9.19
N GLY A 27 -2.03 -5.46 9.57
CA GLY A 27 -2.83 -4.85 10.64
C GLY A 27 -3.50 -3.53 10.28
N VAL A 28 -3.39 -3.08 9.03
CA VAL A 28 -4.03 -1.87 8.52
C VAL A 28 -5.02 -2.27 7.42
N ASP A 29 -6.29 -1.91 7.61
CA ASP A 29 -7.33 -2.09 6.59
C ASP A 29 -8.00 -0.74 6.36
N THR A 30 -7.77 -0.17 5.17
CA THR A 30 -8.30 1.16 4.83
C THR A 30 -9.58 1.06 4.02
N PRO A 31 -10.55 1.96 4.24
CA PRO A 31 -11.78 1.97 3.45
C PRO A 31 -11.45 2.11 1.95
N GLU A 32 -11.94 1.18 1.14
CA GLU A 32 -11.48 1.02 -0.24
C GLU A 32 -11.98 2.15 -1.15
N THR A 33 -11.07 2.71 -1.94
CA THR A 33 -11.38 3.85 -2.82
C THR A 33 -11.41 3.48 -4.30
N VAL A 34 -10.82 2.35 -4.68
CA VAL A 34 -10.60 1.97 -6.10
C VAL A 34 -11.40 0.74 -6.53
N LYS A 35 -12.21 0.15 -5.65
CA LYS A 35 -12.99 -1.05 -5.95
C LYS A 35 -14.12 -0.72 -6.95
N PRO A 36 -14.14 -1.35 -8.15
CA PRO A 36 -15.20 -1.10 -9.13
C PRO A 36 -16.59 -1.40 -8.55
N ASN A 37 -17.59 -0.63 -8.96
CA ASN A 37 -19.00 -0.81 -8.57
C ASN A 37 -19.27 -0.75 -7.06
N THR A 38 -18.36 -0.16 -6.28
CA THR A 38 -18.53 0.05 -4.84
C THR A 38 -18.47 1.55 -4.55
N PRO A 39 -19.40 2.11 -3.77
CA PRO A 39 -19.29 3.50 -3.31
C PRO A 39 -18.00 3.69 -2.52
N VAL A 40 -17.34 4.83 -2.71
CA VAL A 40 -16.20 5.22 -1.86
C VAL A 40 -16.69 5.26 -0.42
N GLN A 41 -16.02 4.49 0.44
CA GLN A 41 -16.37 4.41 1.85
C GLN A 41 -15.92 5.68 2.59
N PRO A 42 -16.62 6.08 3.68
CA PRO A 42 -16.19 7.20 4.51
C PRO A 42 -14.72 7.07 4.93
N PHE A 43 -13.98 8.18 4.92
CA PHE A 43 -12.54 8.27 5.25
C PHE A 43 -11.57 7.57 4.29
N GLY A 44 -12.04 6.88 3.25
CA GLY A 44 -11.14 6.21 2.30
C GLY A 44 -10.22 7.19 1.56
N LYS A 45 -10.75 8.35 1.17
CA LYS A 45 -9.99 9.38 0.45
C LYS A 45 -8.93 10.02 1.35
N GLU A 46 -9.28 10.29 2.60
CA GLU A 46 -8.40 10.83 3.64
C GLU A 46 -7.26 9.88 3.95
N ALA A 47 -7.55 8.59 4.13
CA ALA A 47 -6.54 7.55 4.33
C ALA A 47 -5.59 7.44 3.12
N SER A 48 -6.14 7.39 1.89
CA SER A 48 -5.35 7.36 0.66
C SER A 48 -4.45 8.60 0.51
N ASN A 49 -4.98 9.79 0.81
CA ASN A 49 -4.23 11.05 0.73
C ASN A 49 -3.12 11.13 1.77
N TYR A 50 -3.37 10.65 3.00
CA TYR A 50 -2.35 10.58 4.03
C TYR A 50 -1.18 9.70 3.59
N SER A 51 -1.46 8.48 3.11
CA SER A 51 -0.42 7.57 2.64
C SER A 51 0.31 8.12 1.42
N LYS A 52 -0.40 8.74 0.46
CA LYS A 52 0.22 9.43 -0.68
C LYS A 52 1.20 10.53 -0.24
N LYS A 53 0.79 11.38 0.70
CA LYS A 53 1.61 12.46 1.22
C LYS A 53 2.85 11.94 1.96
N THR A 54 2.69 10.86 2.71
CA THR A 54 3.74 10.33 3.59
C THR A 54 4.71 9.41 2.87
N LEU A 55 4.27 8.64 1.87
CA LEU A 55 5.05 7.54 1.29
C LEU A 55 5.54 7.79 -0.14
N THR A 56 4.88 8.63 -0.95
CA THR A 56 5.26 8.78 -2.37
C THR A 56 6.69 9.31 -2.50
N ASN A 57 7.50 8.69 -3.37
CA ASN A 57 8.91 9.01 -3.61
C ASN A 57 9.80 8.94 -2.36
N GLN A 58 9.40 8.17 -1.35
CA GLN A 58 10.21 7.95 -0.15
C GLN A 58 10.94 6.60 -0.21
N ASP A 59 12.14 6.57 0.37
CA ASP A 59 12.83 5.32 0.70
C ASP A 59 12.38 4.83 2.07
N VAL A 60 11.82 3.63 2.11
CA VAL A 60 11.27 3.03 3.34
C VAL A 60 11.90 1.68 3.64
N TYR A 61 11.99 1.35 4.91
CA TYR A 61 12.34 0.01 5.36
C TYR A 61 11.07 -0.85 5.44
N LEU A 62 11.15 -2.10 4.98
CA LEU A 62 10.07 -3.07 5.14
C LEU A 62 10.42 -3.99 6.31
N GLU A 63 9.57 -3.96 7.34
CA GLU A 63 9.57 -4.92 8.43
C GLU A 63 8.52 -6.00 8.14
N TYR A 64 8.90 -7.27 8.30
CA TYR A 64 8.06 -8.42 7.98
C TYR A 64 7.62 -9.13 9.25
N ASP A 65 6.44 -9.73 9.21
CA ASP A 65 6.04 -10.74 10.21
C ASP A 65 6.63 -12.12 9.83
N LYS A 66 6.16 -13.18 10.48
CA LYS A 66 6.60 -14.57 10.31
C LYS A 66 6.66 -15.01 8.84
N GLU A 67 5.69 -14.58 8.03
CA GLU A 67 5.64 -14.83 6.60
C GLU A 67 5.86 -13.52 5.81
N LYS A 68 6.69 -13.60 4.76
CA LYS A 68 7.05 -12.44 3.93
C LYS A 68 6.06 -12.11 2.83
N GLN A 69 5.15 -13.04 2.53
CA GLN A 69 4.16 -12.86 1.47
C GLN A 69 2.84 -13.44 1.93
N ASP A 70 1.76 -12.77 1.55
CA ASP A 70 0.42 -13.32 1.75
C ASP A 70 0.01 -14.30 0.64
N ARG A 71 -1.15 -14.92 0.83
CA ARG A 71 -1.75 -15.87 -0.14
C ARG A 71 -2.00 -15.31 -1.54
N TYR A 72 -1.94 -13.99 -1.74
CA TYR A 72 -2.11 -13.32 -3.03
C TYR A 72 -0.78 -12.89 -3.65
N GLY A 73 0.35 -13.25 -3.03
CA GLY A 73 1.69 -12.90 -3.50
C GLY A 73 2.07 -11.45 -3.22
N ARG A 74 1.36 -10.76 -2.33
CA ARG A 74 1.74 -9.41 -1.89
C ARG A 74 2.82 -9.51 -0.82
N THR A 75 3.74 -8.57 -0.86
CA THR A 75 4.80 -8.38 0.14
C THR A 75 4.24 -7.64 1.36
#